data_AF-A0A9N8VY97-F1
#
_entry.id   AF-A0A9N8VY97-F1
#
_cell.length_a   1.000
_cell.length_b   1.000
_cell.length_c   1.000
_cell.angle_alpha   90.00
_cell.angle_beta   90.00
_cell.angle_gamma   90.00
#
_symmetry.space_group_name_H-M   'P 1'
#
loop_
_entity.id
_entity.type
_entity.pdbx_description
1 polymer ?
#
loop_
_entity_poly.entity_id
_entity_poly.type
_entity_poly.pdbx_seq_one_letter_code
_entity_poly.pdbx_strand_id
1 'polypeptide(L)'
;MCDTHIIWIKLLLCSITDIFDEEIDRYYYGVQKSDLFIAEGQILIVEYATNSCHKDGIAPCLLTVDPRDIATLTPKFLSTVFKHFKNDIPDSNWDLKLHLAITMVRGILQRGKHKTIEKQQKLLAKAHIPSPPSISIKKAIVPETCRSQAEDIMAGLLSGQEEKVGWRWKEDPMKQNPIKGEWIEAKNRKKITSADRVILYIHGGAYFMGSAAQHRFLIQRVAKAGAARAFSFDYRLAPQSPFPAAVVDTLAAYFYLIQPPADAGFDPISPKNIVVMGDSAGGGLALSIMLVLRDAGLPQPAGAACWSPWVDLFHSLPSIFSNASTDYIPNGFVNKASPANPIKDYTNVKERLERVQYYAYNSALSIPYVSPILADDLGGLGEIFITCGNGERLRDEAILFSHKASKTHPEVFECKKPGVRAFPPTKVSLNIYEAMPHVFQLFLFHPAASNAMKRTGAFIRKIIPEPTNDSSSSSSHSSFSSIYSNSSSRCYYHREKEVSRNCKRTNDMLDEGTLREWANMLGKFPDLKLHPEFMDV
;
A
#
# COMPACT_ATOMS: atom_id res chain seq x y z
N MET A 1 -19.87 -10.98 -40.00
CA MET A 1 -18.71 -11.50 -39.26
C MET A 1 -18.41 -10.73 -37.95
N CYS A 2 -18.94 -9.52 -37.68
CA CYS A 2 -18.73 -8.82 -36.40
C CYS A 2 -19.63 -9.29 -35.23
N ASP A 3 -20.87 -9.73 -35.48
CA ASP A 3 -21.82 -9.98 -34.38
C ASP A 3 -21.56 -11.29 -33.62
N THR A 4 -21.01 -12.29 -34.29
CA THR A 4 -20.70 -13.60 -33.69
C THR A 4 -19.54 -13.50 -32.68
N HIS A 5 -18.53 -12.67 -32.96
CA HIS A 5 -17.41 -12.42 -32.03
C HIS A 5 -17.86 -11.67 -30.77
N ILE A 6 -18.82 -10.75 -30.89
CA ILE A 6 -19.39 -10.04 -29.74
C ILE A 6 -20.17 -11.01 -28.84
N ILE A 7 -20.89 -11.98 -29.41
CA ILE A 7 -21.62 -13.01 -28.66
C ILE A 7 -20.65 -13.94 -27.91
N TRP A 8 -19.57 -14.39 -28.55
CA TRP A 8 -18.55 -15.21 -27.89
C TRP A 8 -17.79 -14.47 -26.79
N ILE A 9 -17.48 -13.18 -26.98
CA ILE A 9 -16.87 -12.33 -25.95
C ILE A 9 -17.86 -12.13 -24.78
N LYS A 10 -19.15 -11.92 -25.07
CA LYS A 10 -20.20 -11.83 -24.02
C LYS A 10 -20.32 -13.13 -23.23
N LEU A 11 -20.35 -14.29 -23.90
CA LEU A 11 -20.40 -15.60 -23.24
C LEU A 11 -19.15 -15.86 -22.41
N LEU A 12 -17.95 -15.53 -22.93
CA LEU A 12 -16.70 -15.68 -22.19
C LEU A 12 -16.65 -14.74 -20.96
N LEU A 13 -17.11 -13.50 -21.09
CA LEU A 13 -17.21 -12.56 -19.98
C LEU A 13 -18.24 -13.01 -18.94
N CYS A 14 -19.38 -13.57 -19.37
CA CYS A 14 -20.37 -14.18 -18.47
C CYS A 14 -19.79 -15.39 -17.74
N SER A 15 -19.04 -16.27 -18.42
CA SER A 15 -18.37 -17.40 -17.76
C SER A 15 -17.25 -16.96 -16.82
N ILE A 16 -16.56 -15.85 -17.13
CA ILE A 16 -15.57 -15.25 -16.23
C ILE A 16 -16.28 -14.67 -14.99
N THR A 17 -17.42 -13.99 -15.14
CA THR A 17 -18.21 -13.52 -13.99
C THR A 17 -18.78 -14.68 -13.18
N ASP A 18 -19.25 -15.76 -13.81
CA ASP A 18 -19.72 -16.98 -13.13
C ASP A 18 -18.58 -17.67 -12.35
N ILE A 19 -17.34 -17.66 -12.89
CA ILE A 19 -16.17 -18.13 -12.16
C ILE A 19 -15.99 -17.31 -10.87
N PHE A 20 -16.25 -16.00 -10.85
CA PHE A 20 -16.13 -15.18 -9.64
C PHE A 20 -17.29 -15.38 -8.64
N ASP A 21 -18.37 -16.07 -9.01
CA ASP A 21 -19.68 -16.04 -8.33
C ASP A 21 -19.87 -17.08 -7.19
N GLU A 22 -19.09 -18.17 -7.14
CA GLU A 22 -19.49 -19.34 -6.32
C GLU A 22 -19.21 -19.32 -4.80
N GLU A 23 -18.56 -18.32 -4.19
CA GLU A 23 -18.12 -18.46 -2.79
C GLU A 23 -18.27 -17.23 -1.86
N ILE A 24 -19.30 -16.39 -2.05
CA ILE A 24 -19.57 -15.24 -1.16
C ILE A 24 -20.97 -15.29 -0.51
N ASP A 25 -21.87 -16.16 -0.97
CA ASP A 25 -23.31 -16.01 -0.69
C ASP A 25 -23.82 -16.52 0.67
N ARG A 26 -23.06 -17.29 1.44
CA ARG A 26 -23.60 -17.85 2.70
C ARG A 26 -23.31 -17.07 3.98
N TYR A 27 -22.31 -16.19 4.01
CA TYR A 27 -21.88 -15.60 5.29
C TYR A 27 -22.31 -14.15 5.52
N TYR A 28 -22.81 -13.44 4.51
CA TYR A 28 -23.13 -12.02 4.66
C TYR A 28 -24.51 -11.55 4.18
N TYR A 29 -25.19 -12.20 3.21
CA TYR A 29 -26.35 -11.53 2.59
C TYR A 29 -27.59 -12.34 2.21
N GLY A 30 -27.65 -13.68 2.30
CA GLY A 30 -28.91 -14.43 2.22
C GLY A 30 -29.95 -13.97 1.18
N VAL A 31 -29.62 -13.94 -0.13
CA VAL A 31 -30.56 -13.66 -1.23
C VAL A 31 -30.22 -14.49 -2.49
N GLN A 32 -31.23 -14.83 -3.31
CA GLN A 32 -31.18 -15.68 -4.53
C GLN A 32 -30.98 -14.89 -5.87
N LYS A 33 -30.48 -15.60 -6.92
CA LYS A 33 -30.27 -15.19 -8.34
C LYS A 33 -31.53 -14.61 -9.03
N SER A 34 -31.53 -13.53 -9.86
CA SER A 34 -31.16 -13.48 -11.30
C SER A 34 -30.99 -12.06 -11.96
N ASP A 35 -30.42 -12.08 -13.20
CA ASP A 35 -30.48 -11.17 -14.39
C ASP A 35 -29.49 -9.97 -14.61
N LEU A 36 -28.88 -9.95 -15.81
CA LEU A 36 -27.76 -9.12 -16.29
C LEU A 36 -28.22 -7.97 -17.23
N PHE A 37 -27.84 -6.71 -16.96
CA PHE A 37 -28.04 -5.57 -17.87
C PHE A 37 -26.72 -4.86 -18.23
N ILE A 38 -26.56 -4.51 -19.51
CA ILE A 38 -25.41 -3.79 -20.08
C ILE A 38 -25.81 -2.33 -20.32
N ALA A 39 -25.06 -1.36 -19.76
CA ALA A 39 -25.16 0.06 -20.11
C ALA A 39 -23.94 0.52 -20.91
N GLU A 40 -24.16 1.46 -21.82
CA GLU A 40 -23.29 1.90 -22.91
C GLU A 40 -21.84 2.24 -22.50
N GLY A 41 -20.86 1.58 -23.12
CA GLY A 41 -19.49 2.09 -23.28
C GLY A 41 -18.48 1.84 -22.15
N GLN A 42 -18.86 1.19 -21.04
CA GLN A 42 -17.94 0.76 -19.99
C GLN A 42 -18.25 -0.68 -19.58
N ILE A 43 -17.33 -1.61 -19.82
CA ILE A 43 -17.50 -2.99 -19.34
C ILE A 43 -16.98 -3.04 -17.91
N LEU A 44 -17.91 -3.05 -16.97
CA LEU A 44 -17.68 -3.41 -15.58
C LEU A 44 -17.24 -4.88 -15.52
N ILE A 45 -16.17 -5.21 -14.78
CA ILE A 45 -16.11 -6.52 -14.13
C ILE A 45 -17.09 -6.41 -12.97
N VAL A 46 -18.28 -6.92 -13.24
CA VAL A 46 -19.45 -6.83 -12.40
C VAL A 46 -19.31 -7.84 -11.27
N GLU A 47 -19.32 -7.33 -10.03
CA GLU A 47 -19.92 -8.00 -8.88
C GLU A 47 -21.30 -7.32 -8.74
N TYR A 48 -22.38 -7.91 -9.28
CA TYR A 48 -23.74 -7.39 -9.03
C TYR A 48 -24.59 -8.44 -8.35
N ALA A 49 -25.10 -8.03 -7.20
CA ALA A 49 -26.29 -8.55 -6.57
C ALA A 49 -27.46 -8.60 -7.56
N THR A 50 -28.16 -9.72 -7.58
CA THR A 50 -29.37 -9.92 -8.36
C THR A 50 -30.61 -9.32 -7.69
N ASN A 51 -31.62 -9.11 -8.53
CA ASN A 51 -32.90 -8.49 -8.23
C ASN A 51 -33.67 -9.13 -7.05
N SER A 52 -33.59 -8.55 -5.84
CA SER A 52 -34.72 -8.60 -4.89
C SER A 52 -34.72 -7.53 -3.78
N CYS A 53 -33.85 -6.51 -3.80
CA CYS A 53 -33.88 -5.50 -2.73
C CYS A 53 -33.44 -4.12 -3.21
N HIS A 54 -34.40 -3.21 -3.24
CA HIS A 54 -34.26 -1.75 -3.34
C HIS A 54 -33.45 -1.10 -2.18
N LYS A 55 -32.51 -1.79 -1.51
CA LYS A 55 -31.88 -1.26 -0.27
C LYS A 55 -30.36 -1.34 -0.11
N ASP A 56 -29.62 -2.22 -0.78
CA ASP A 56 -28.18 -2.35 -0.49
C ASP A 56 -27.32 -2.38 -1.76
N GLY A 57 -27.02 -1.18 -2.29
CA GLY A 57 -26.15 -1.00 -3.45
C GLY A 57 -24.68 -1.30 -3.14
N ILE A 58 -24.20 -2.47 -3.57
CA ILE A 58 -22.78 -2.80 -3.70
C ILE A 58 -22.40 -2.55 -5.16
N ALA A 59 -21.45 -1.66 -5.40
CA ALA A 59 -20.98 -1.30 -6.73
C ALA A 59 -19.61 -1.96 -7.03
N PRO A 60 -19.40 -2.49 -8.26
CA PRO A 60 -18.15 -3.18 -8.62
C PRO A 60 -16.94 -2.25 -8.70
N CYS A 61 -15.77 -2.80 -8.36
CA CYS A 61 -14.50 -2.08 -8.37
C CYS A 61 -13.89 -2.12 -9.79
N LEU A 62 -13.92 -1.00 -10.52
CA LEU A 62 -13.34 -0.91 -11.86
C LEU A 62 -11.91 -0.37 -11.83
N LEU A 63 -10.99 -1.19 -12.33
CA LEU A 63 -10.03 -0.69 -13.32
C LEU A 63 -10.87 -0.10 -14.46
N THR A 64 -10.79 1.20 -14.73
CA THR A 64 -11.42 1.78 -15.92
C THR A 64 -10.68 1.23 -17.14
N VAL A 65 -11.17 0.12 -17.69
CA VAL A 65 -10.59 -0.53 -18.87
C VAL A 65 -11.39 -0.08 -20.08
N ASP A 66 -10.73 0.46 -21.11
CA ASP A 66 -11.39 0.77 -22.40
C ASP A 66 -11.98 -0.54 -22.95
N PRO A 67 -13.22 -0.59 -23.46
CA PRO A 67 -13.78 -1.81 -24.05
C PRO A 67 -12.88 -2.45 -25.14
N ARG A 68 -12.09 -1.64 -25.86
CA ARG A 68 -11.07 -2.11 -26.81
C ARG A 68 -9.90 -2.80 -26.12
N ASP A 69 -9.56 -2.39 -24.90
CA ASP A 69 -8.53 -3.02 -24.08
C ASP A 69 -8.97 -4.40 -23.58
N ILE A 70 -10.27 -4.64 -23.38
CA ILE A 70 -10.81 -5.96 -22.98
C ILE A 70 -10.76 -6.94 -24.15
N ALA A 71 -11.22 -6.54 -25.33
CA ALA A 71 -11.19 -7.38 -26.53
C ALA A 71 -9.75 -7.83 -26.88
N THR A 72 -8.76 -6.96 -26.62
CA THR A 72 -7.34 -7.28 -26.83
C THR A 72 -6.72 -8.12 -25.70
N LEU A 73 -7.38 -8.27 -24.55
CA LEU A 73 -6.97 -9.20 -23.49
C LEU A 73 -7.47 -10.62 -23.71
N THR A 74 -8.53 -10.83 -24.48
CA THR A 74 -9.18 -12.14 -24.71
C THR A 74 -8.19 -13.27 -25.06
N PRO A 75 -7.21 -13.09 -25.97
CA PRO A 75 -6.24 -14.15 -26.27
C PRO A 75 -5.35 -14.50 -25.07
N LYS A 76 -4.98 -13.51 -24.24
CA LYS A 76 -4.21 -13.74 -23.02
C LYS A 76 -5.03 -14.51 -21.98
N PHE A 77 -6.32 -14.18 -21.81
CA PHE A 77 -7.22 -14.92 -20.92
C PHE A 77 -7.34 -16.39 -21.31
N LEU A 78 -7.62 -16.69 -22.58
CA LEU A 78 -7.74 -18.07 -23.06
C LEU A 78 -6.42 -18.83 -22.89
N SER A 79 -5.29 -18.19 -23.21
CA SER A 79 -3.96 -18.77 -22.97
C SER A 79 -3.73 -19.06 -21.48
N THR A 80 -4.10 -18.15 -20.58
CA THR A 80 -3.96 -18.35 -19.13
C THR A 80 -4.83 -19.50 -18.62
N VAL A 81 -6.07 -19.63 -19.09
CA VAL A 81 -6.94 -20.77 -18.76
C VAL A 81 -6.28 -22.08 -19.19
N PHE A 82 -5.81 -22.15 -20.44
CA PHE A 82 -5.14 -23.34 -20.96
C PHE A 82 -3.87 -23.70 -20.19
N LYS A 83 -3.03 -22.70 -19.88
CA LYS A 83 -1.83 -22.87 -19.05
C LYS A 83 -2.19 -23.39 -17.66
N HIS A 84 -3.22 -22.82 -17.05
CA HIS A 84 -3.70 -23.23 -15.73
C HIS A 84 -4.08 -24.72 -15.70
N PHE A 85 -4.90 -25.17 -16.65
CA PHE A 85 -5.29 -26.59 -16.73
C PHE A 85 -4.17 -27.54 -17.18
N LYS A 86 -3.08 -27.02 -17.76
CA LYS A 86 -1.85 -27.76 -18.05
C LYS A 86 -0.87 -27.83 -16.88
N ASN A 87 -1.22 -27.26 -15.72
CA ASN A 87 -0.30 -27.06 -14.59
C ASN A 87 0.95 -26.22 -14.95
N ASP A 88 0.87 -25.40 -16.00
CA ASP A 88 1.85 -24.36 -16.33
C ASP A 88 1.47 -23.07 -15.58
N ILE A 89 1.52 -23.14 -14.24
CA ILE A 89 1.16 -22.06 -13.33
C ILE A 89 2.39 -21.54 -12.58
N PRO A 90 2.50 -20.22 -12.35
CA PRO A 90 3.66 -19.66 -11.65
C PRO A 90 3.84 -20.13 -10.21
N ASP A 91 2.74 -20.48 -9.54
CA ASP A 91 2.71 -21.03 -8.19
C ASP A 91 1.60 -22.08 -8.11
N SER A 92 1.90 -23.24 -7.51
CA SER A 92 0.96 -24.35 -7.40
C SER A 92 -0.27 -24.06 -6.53
N ASN A 93 -0.19 -23.03 -5.68
CA ASN A 93 -1.28 -22.62 -4.80
C ASN A 93 -2.23 -21.60 -5.46
N TRP A 94 -2.00 -21.21 -6.71
CA TRP A 94 -2.91 -20.32 -7.41
C TRP A 94 -4.15 -21.06 -7.88
N ASP A 95 -5.32 -20.51 -7.54
CA ASP A 95 -6.56 -20.86 -8.21
C ASP A 95 -6.65 -20.14 -9.57
N LEU A 96 -7.62 -20.55 -10.38
CA LEU A 96 -7.82 -19.96 -11.71
C LEU A 96 -8.18 -18.47 -11.61
N LYS A 97 -8.95 -18.08 -10.58
CA LYS A 97 -9.40 -16.69 -10.38
C LYS A 97 -8.22 -15.75 -10.20
N LEU A 98 -7.30 -16.11 -9.31
CA LEU A 98 -6.09 -15.37 -9.00
C LEU A 98 -5.16 -15.33 -10.20
N HIS A 99 -4.96 -16.46 -10.88
CA HIS A 99 -4.12 -16.52 -12.08
C HIS A 99 -4.63 -15.58 -13.19
N LEU A 100 -5.94 -15.57 -13.43
CA LEU A 100 -6.57 -14.67 -14.39
C LEU A 100 -6.47 -13.20 -13.96
N ALA A 101 -6.73 -12.91 -12.68
CA ALA A 101 -6.66 -11.55 -12.15
C ALA A 101 -5.25 -10.95 -12.25
N ILE A 102 -4.22 -11.70 -11.86
CA ILE A 102 -2.82 -11.27 -11.99
C ILE A 102 -2.44 -11.07 -13.46
N THR A 103 -2.87 -11.97 -14.36
CA THR A 103 -2.66 -11.82 -15.80
C THR A 103 -3.28 -10.52 -16.32
N MET A 104 -4.49 -10.20 -15.88
CA MET A 104 -5.20 -8.99 -16.27
C MET A 104 -4.46 -7.73 -15.80
N VAL A 105 -4.05 -7.68 -14.52
CA VAL A 105 -3.31 -6.54 -13.96
C VAL A 105 -1.97 -6.35 -14.70
N ARG A 106 -1.22 -7.42 -14.95
CA ARG A 106 0.00 -7.37 -15.79
C ARG A 106 -0.28 -6.77 -17.17
N GLY A 107 -1.36 -7.20 -17.82
CA GLY A 107 -1.75 -6.70 -19.13
C GLY A 107 -2.04 -5.20 -19.13
N ILE A 108 -2.67 -4.68 -18.07
CA ILE A 108 -2.97 -3.25 -17.93
C ILE A 108 -1.69 -2.44 -17.69
N LEU A 109 -0.82 -2.90 -16.79
CA LEU A 109 0.46 -2.25 -16.50
C LEU A 109 1.38 -2.22 -17.74
N GLN A 110 1.44 -3.31 -18.50
CA GLN A 110 2.21 -3.38 -19.75
C GLN A 110 1.72 -2.35 -20.79
N ARG A 111 0.41 -2.18 -20.96
CA ARG A 111 -0.13 -1.16 -21.88
C ARG A 111 0.17 0.26 -21.41
N GLY A 112 0.25 0.44 -20.10
CA GLY A 112 0.67 1.69 -19.48
C GLY A 112 1.96 2.23 -20.09
N LYS A 113 2.91 1.35 -20.41
CA LYS A 113 4.22 1.72 -20.97
C LYS A 113 4.14 2.57 -22.24
N HIS A 114 3.05 2.48 -23.01
CA HIS A 114 2.86 3.24 -24.25
C HIS A 114 2.20 4.61 -24.06
N LYS A 115 1.89 5.01 -22.82
CA LYS A 115 1.30 6.31 -22.47
C LYS A 115 2.33 7.16 -21.70
N THR A 116 2.28 8.48 -21.89
CA THR A 116 3.05 9.40 -21.03
C THR A 116 2.49 9.36 -19.61
N ILE A 117 3.30 9.72 -18.62
CA ILE A 117 2.90 9.69 -17.21
C ILE A 117 1.70 10.61 -16.96
N GLU A 118 1.68 11.81 -17.53
CA GLU A 118 0.57 12.77 -17.40
C GLU A 118 -0.74 12.18 -17.95
N LYS A 119 -0.66 11.47 -19.08
CA LYS A 119 -1.83 10.82 -19.68
C LYS A 119 -2.37 9.71 -18.80
N GLN A 120 -1.48 8.95 -18.15
CA GLN A 120 -1.89 7.94 -17.17
C GLN A 120 -2.53 8.58 -15.94
N GLN A 121 -1.86 9.56 -15.32
CA GLN A 121 -2.39 10.30 -14.17
C GLN A 121 -3.77 10.90 -14.47
N LYS A 122 -3.95 11.53 -15.64
CA LYS A 122 -5.23 12.11 -16.05
C LYS A 122 -6.33 11.06 -16.27
N LEU A 123 -5.97 9.89 -16.80
CA LEU A 123 -6.92 8.79 -16.97
C LEU A 123 -7.37 8.24 -15.62
N LEU A 124 -6.41 8.02 -14.72
CA LEU A 124 -6.65 7.50 -13.38
C LEU A 124 -7.41 8.50 -12.49
N ALA A 125 -7.13 9.79 -12.59
CA ALA A 125 -7.85 10.85 -11.88
C ALA A 125 -9.32 10.97 -12.29
N LYS A 126 -9.70 10.46 -13.46
CA LYS A 126 -11.10 10.42 -13.93
C LYS A 126 -11.86 9.19 -13.45
N ALA A 127 -11.18 8.19 -12.86
CA ALA A 127 -11.84 7.00 -12.35
C ALA A 127 -12.75 7.38 -11.18
N HIS A 128 -14.06 7.23 -11.36
CA HIS A 128 -15.04 7.43 -10.30
C HIS A 128 -15.37 6.08 -9.66
N ILE A 129 -14.89 5.86 -8.44
CA ILE A 129 -15.28 4.69 -7.64
C ILE A 129 -16.44 5.12 -6.74
N PRO A 130 -17.67 4.63 -6.99
CA PRO A 130 -18.81 4.92 -6.15
C PRO A 130 -18.59 4.33 -4.75
N SER A 131 -19.13 5.00 -3.73
CA SER A 131 -19.11 4.50 -2.35
C SER A 131 -20.47 3.92 -1.97
N PRO A 132 -20.51 2.87 -1.14
CA PRO A 132 -21.77 2.29 -0.68
C PRO A 132 -22.66 3.34 0.00
N PRO A 133 -24.00 3.19 -0.04
CA PRO A 133 -24.92 4.12 0.63
C PRO A 133 -24.69 4.26 2.13
N SER A 134 -23.98 3.34 2.78
CA SER A 134 -23.63 3.38 4.20
C SER A 134 -22.38 4.21 4.52
N ILE A 135 -21.66 4.68 3.51
CA ILE A 135 -20.41 5.47 3.65
C ILE A 135 -20.68 6.95 3.33
N SER A 136 -20.09 7.84 4.12
CA SER A 136 -20.02 9.27 3.89
C SER A 136 -18.61 9.63 3.43
N ILE A 137 -18.52 10.42 2.36
CA ILE A 137 -17.29 11.07 1.92
C ILE A 137 -17.43 12.57 2.17
N LYS A 138 -16.55 13.16 2.96
CA LYS A 138 -16.50 14.62 3.18
C LYS A 138 -15.18 15.16 2.65
N LYS A 139 -15.24 16.03 1.66
CA LYS A 139 -14.05 16.67 1.08
C LYS A 139 -13.45 17.66 2.06
N ALA A 140 -12.13 17.76 2.05
CA ALA A 140 -11.36 18.69 2.84
C ALA A 140 -10.19 19.23 2.02
N ILE A 141 -9.65 20.37 2.46
CA ILE A 141 -8.41 20.93 1.94
C ILE A 141 -7.46 21.04 3.13
N VAL A 142 -6.26 20.49 2.99
CA VAL A 142 -5.21 20.67 4.00
C VAL A 142 -4.74 22.13 3.90
N PRO A 143 -4.71 22.89 5.01
CA PRO A 143 -4.27 24.28 5.01
C PRO A 143 -2.84 24.44 4.51
N GLU A 144 -2.57 25.52 3.78
CA GLU A 144 -1.22 25.84 3.30
C GLU A 144 -0.24 26.05 4.45
N THR A 145 -0.71 26.53 5.61
CA THR A 145 0.11 26.67 6.83
C THR A 145 0.68 25.33 7.31
N CYS A 146 -0.06 24.23 7.18
CA CYS A 146 0.43 22.89 7.50
C CYS A 146 1.53 22.46 6.53
N ARG A 147 1.41 22.83 5.24
CA ARG A 147 2.43 22.56 4.23
C ARG A 147 3.69 23.36 4.48
N SER A 148 3.59 24.67 4.75
CA SER A 148 4.75 25.51 5.04
C SER A 148 5.53 24.99 6.26
N GLN A 149 4.84 24.62 7.33
CA GLN A 149 5.47 24.02 8.51
C GLN A 149 6.18 22.69 8.17
N ALA A 150 5.56 21.84 7.35
CA ALA A 150 6.18 20.59 6.90
C ALA A 150 7.44 20.82 6.04
N GLU A 151 7.44 21.87 5.22
CA GLU A 151 8.60 22.27 4.42
C GLU A 151 9.77 22.72 5.29
N ASP A 152 9.50 23.53 6.33
CA ASP A 152 10.54 24.00 7.25
C ASP A 152 11.22 22.83 7.98
N ILE A 153 10.43 21.86 8.43
CA ILE A 153 10.96 20.64 9.06
C ILE A 153 11.80 19.83 8.09
N MET A 154 11.30 19.60 6.87
CA MET A 154 12.05 18.84 5.87
C MET A 154 13.32 19.57 5.43
N ALA A 155 13.31 20.90 5.34
CA ALA A 155 14.50 21.70 5.04
C ALA A 155 15.57 21.54 6.13
N GLY A 156 15.17 21.51 7.40
CA GLY A 156 16.09 21.21 8.52
C GLY A 156 16.68 19.80 8.43
N LEU A 157 15.85 18.78 8.20
CA LEU A 157 16.30 17.38 8.12
C LEU A 157 17.15 17.08 6.87
N LEU A 158 16.99 17.86 5.80
CA LEU A 158 17.73 17.71 4.55
C LEU A 158 18.91 18.68 4.42
N SER A 159 19.20 19.46 5.47
CA SER A 159 20.32 20.41 5.46
C SER A 159 21.64 19.69 5.17
N GLY A 160 22.39 20.20 4.19
CA GLY A 160 23.64 19.59 3.71
C GLY A 160 23.46 18.43 2.72
N GLN A 161 22.23 18.12 2.32
CA GLN A 161 21.90 17.10 1.31
C GLN A 161 21.21 17.70 0.08
N GLU A 162 21.18 19.02 -0.07
CA GLU A 162 20.43 19.72 -1.12
C GLU A 162 20.83 19.30 -2.52
N GLU A 163 22.13 19.05 -2.75
CA GLU A 163 22.64 18.54 -4.03
C GLU A 163 22.11 17.14 -4.35
N LYS A 164 21.95 16.27 -3.33
CA LYS A 164 21.42 14.92 -3.52
C LYS A 164 19.96 14.94 -3.95
N VAL A 165 19.16 15.84 -3.38
CA VAL A 165 17.73 16.01 -3.64
C VAL A 165 17.47 16.67 -5.01
N GLY A 166 18.45 17.38 -5.56
CA GLY A 166 18.36 18.06 -6.84
C GLY A 166 17.74 19.46 -6.72
N TRP A 167 17.62 20.22 -7.81
CA TRP A 167 17.10 21.59 -7.77
C TRP A 167 15.57 21.66 -7.76
N ARG A 168 14.91 20.66 -8.34
CA ARG A 168 13.48 20.71 -8.69
C ARG A 168 12.52 20.72 -7.50
N TRP A 169 12.99 20.36 -6.30
CA TRP A 169 12.18 20.52 -5.10
C TRP A 169 11.97 21.98 -4.70
N LYS A 170 12.92 22.87 -5.03
CA LYS A 170 12.81 24.32 -4.74
C LYS A 170 11.85 25.03 -5.71
N GLU A 171 11.70 24.50 -6.91
CA GLU A 171 10.91 25.09 -8.00
C GLU A 171 9.71 24.20 -8.41
N ASP A 172 9.13 23.46 -7.46
CA ASP A 172 8.03 22.53 -7.77
C ASP A 172 6.80 23.29 -8.33
N PRO A 173 6.48 23.12 -9.62
CA PRO A 173 5.40 23.89 -10.26
C PRO A 173 4.02 23.51 -9.73
N MET A 174 3.89 22.34 -9.09
CA MET A 174 2.63 21.87 -8.53
C MET A 174 2.41 22.34 -7.08
N LYS A 175 3.39 23.02 -6.46
CA LYS A 175 3.31 23.48 -5.07
C LYS A 175 2.10 24.37 -4.80
N GLN A 176 1.73 25.22 -5.76
CA GLN A 176 0.57 26.11 -5.67
C GLN A 176 -0.78 25.37 -5.61
N ASN A 177 -0.82 24.08 -5.98
CA ASN A 177 -2.06 23.31 -5.93
C ASN A 177 -2.39 22.92 -4.49
N PRO A 178 -3.64 23.08 -4.03
CA PRO A 178 -4.06 22.67 -2.69
C PRO A 178 -3.99 21.15 -2.54
N ILE A 179 -3.58 20.66 -1.37
CA ILE A 179 -3.67 19.23 -1.04
C ILE A 179 -5.14 18.92 -0.77
N LYS A 180 -5.72 18.10 -1.64
CA LYS A 180 -7.11 17.68 -1.52
C LYS A 180 -7.19 16.43 -0.65
N GLY A 181 -8.04 16.49 0.36
CA GLY A 181 -8.32 15.40 1.28
C GLY A 181 -9.78 14.95 1.23
N GLU A 182 -10.03 13.79 1.79
CA GLU A 182 -11.37 13.27 2.04
C GLU A 182 -11.43 12.44 3.32
N TRP A 183 -12.43 12.73 4.14
CA TRP A 183 -12.86 11.87 5.22
C TRP A 183 -13.75 10.78 4.68
N ILE A 184 -13.46 9.54 5.05
CA ILE A 184 -14.21 8.33 4.70
C ILE A 184 -14.67 7.69 6.00
N GLU A 185 -15.99 7.66 6.22
CA GLU A 185 -16.58 7.19 7.46
C GLU A 185 -17.97 6.57 7.26
N ALA A 186 -18.43 5.78 8.23
CA ALA A 186 -19.82 5.32 8.25
C ALA A 186 -20.78 6.52 8.38
N LYS A 187 -21.91 6.49 7.65
CA LYS A 187 -22.96 7.51 7.75
C LYS A 187 -23.49 7.64 9.18
N ASN A 188 -24.00 8.84 9.50
CA ASN A 188 -24.61 9.19 10.78
C ASN A 188 -23.67 9.09 12.00
N ARG A 189 -22.35 9.05 11.79
CA ARG A 189 -21.40 9.25 12.90
C ARG A 189 -21.50 10.68 13.44
N LYS A 190 -21.35 10.80 14.76
CA LYS A 190 -21.23 12.09 15.46
C LYS A 190 -20.00 12.87 14.95
N LYS A 191 -19.88 14.14 15.34
CA LYS A 191 -18.69 14.97 15.08
C LYS A 191 -17.41 14.19 15.46
N ILE A 192 -16.35 14.38 14.68
CA ILE A 192 -15.03 13.79 14.99
C ILE A 192 -14.46 14.53 16.20
N THR A 193 -14.01 13.77 17.18
CA THR A 193 -13.44 14.22 18.45
C THR A 193 -12.02 13.70 18.63
N SER A 194 -11.30 14.23 19.61
CA SER A 194 -9.94 13.80 19.94
C SER A 194 -9.82 12.32 20.33
N ALA A 195 -10.92 11.67 20.72
CA ALA A 195 -11.00 10.26 21.12
C ALA A 195 -11.30 9.29 19.96
N ASP A 196 -11.61 9.79 18.76
CA ASP A 196 -11.89 8.94 17.61
C ASP A 196 -10.60 8.26 17.11
N ARG A 197 -10.71 6.98 16.73
CA ARG A 197 -9.67 6.28 15.96
C ARG A 197 -9.62 6.85 14.54
N VAL A 198 -8.46 7.34 14.13
CA VAL A 198 -8.24 7.89 12.79
C VAL A 198 -7.14 7.10 12.06
N ILE A 199 -7.43 6.72 10.83
CA ILE A 199 -6.46 6.21 9.87
C ILE A 199 -6.04 7.39 8.98
N LEU A 200 -4.77 7.80 9.02
CA LEU A 200 -4.19 8.65 7.98
C LEU A 200 -3.75 7.72 6.84
N TYR A 201 -4.56 7.62 5.79
CA TYR A 201 -4.31 6.70 4.68
C TYR A 201 -3.51 7.38 3.57
N ILE A 202 -2.42 6.73 3.16
CA ILE A 202 -1.50 7.16 2.11
C ILE A 202 -1.56 6.12 1.00
N HIS A 203 -2.04 6.54 -0.17
CA HIS A 203 -2.29 5.61 -1.26
C HIS A 203 -1.01 5.08 -1.92
N GLY A 204 -1.06 3.87 -2.47
CA GLY A 204 -0.01 3.32 -3.33
C GLY A 204 -0.03 3.89 -4.75
N GLY A 205 0.83 3.32 -5.61
CA GLY A 205 0.97 3.74 -7.01
C GLY A 205 2.36 4.27 -7.37
N ALA A 206 3.41 3.67 -6.80
CA ALA A 206 4.80 3.93 -7.16
C ALA A 206 5.21 5.43 -7.12
N TYR A 207 4.55 6.24 -6.29
CA TYR A 207 4.70 7.69 -6.17
C TYR A 207 4.36 8.55 -7.42
N PHE A 208 3.96 7.94 -8.53
CA PHE A 208 3.63 8.65 -9.78
C PHE A 208 2.20 8.42 -10.28
N MET A 209 1.49 7.45 -9.70
CA MET A 209 0.09 7.17 -9.97
C MET A 209 -0.69 6.97 -8.66
N GLY A 210 -2.01 6.86 -8.78
CA GLY A 210 -2.90 6.70 -7.63
C GLY A 210 -3.59 8.01 -7.22
N SER A 211 -4.56 7.87 -6.33
CA SER A 211 -5.28 8.96 -5.67
C SER A 211 -6.06 8.39 -4.47
N ALA A 212 -6.47 9.26 -3.55
CA ALA A 212 -7.38 8.93 -2.47
C ALA A 212 -8.67 8.30 -3.02
N ALA A 213 -9.19 8.87 -4.11
CA ALA A 213 -10.41 8.40 -4.77
C ALA A 213 -10.33 6.94 -5.23
N GLN A 214 -9.18 6.55 -5.79
CA GLN A 214 -8.96 5.20 -6.30
C GLN A 214 -8.81 4.15 -5.21
N HIS A 215 -8.41 4.54 -4.00
CA HIS A 215 -8.19 3.61 -2.90
C HIS A 215 -9.39 3.51 -1.94
N ARG A 216 -10.44 4.32 -2.13
CA ARG A 216 -11.64 4.35 -1.27
C ARG A 216 -12.22 2.97 -0.94
N PHE A 217 -12.26 2.07 -1.91
CA PHE A 217 -12.85 0.75 -1.73
C PHE A 217 -12.07 -0.13 -0.75
N LEU A 218 -10.75 0.05 -0.65
CA LEU A 218 -9.90 -0.55 0.37
C LEU A 218 -10.05 0.20 1.70
N ILE A 219 -9.97 1.53 1.64
CA ILE A 219 -9.99 2.41 2.81
C ILE A 219 -11.27 2.20 3.62
N GLN A 220 -12.44 2.16 2.98
CA GLN A 220 -13.71 1.96 3.69
C GLN A 220 -13.78 0.59 4.40
N ARG A 221 -13.16 -0.45 3.82
CA ARG A 221 -13.18 -1.81 4.38
C ARG A 221 -12.27 -1.91 5.60
N VAL A 222 -11.06 -1.36 5.51
CA VAL A 222 -10.13 -1.35 6.65
C VAL A 222 -10.57 -0.37 7.74
N ALA A 223 -11.17 0.77 7.39
CA ALA A 223 -11.77 1.70 8.36
C ALA A 223 -12.92 1.03 9.12
N LYS A 224 -13.82 0.32 8.42
CA LYS A 224 -14.87 -0.48 9.04
C LYS A 224 -14.28 -1.56 9.95
N ALA A 225 -13.29 -2.31 9.46
CA ALA A 225 -12.63 -3.34 10.26
C ALA A 225 -11.97 -2.73 11.51
N GLY A 226 -11.29 -1.59 11.40
CA GLY A 226 -10.65 -0.89 12.52
C GLY A 226 -11.60 -0.13 13.44
N ALA A 227 -12.91 -0.12 13.16
CA ALA A 227 -13.88 0.76 13.81
C ALA A 227 -13.42 2.25 13.83
N ALA A 228 -12.72 2.65 12.78
CA ALA A 228 -12.04 3.92 12.64
C ALA A 228 -12.69 4.79 11.57
N ARG A 229 -12.34 6.08 11.58
CA ARG A 229 -12.52 6.98 10.44
C ARG A 229 -11.23 6.99 9.65
N ALA A 230 -11.29 7.24 8.34
CA ALA A 230 -10.08 7.42 7.55
C ALA A 230 -10.04 8.83 6.96
N PHE A 231 -8.88 9.44 7.01
CA PHE A 231 -8.53 10.63 6.24
C PHE A 231 -7.53 10.21 5.16
N SER A 232 -7.90 10.36 3.90
CA SER A 232 -7.04 10.10 2.75
C SER A 232 -6.87 11.37 1.94
N PHE A 233 -5.73 11.53 1.29
CA PHE A 233 -5.40 12.75 0.57
C PHE A 233 -4.59 12.46 -0.69
N ASP A 234 -4.62 13.40 -1.62
CA ASP A 234 -3.87 13.34 -2.87
C ASP A 234 -2.54 14.09 -2.68
N TYR A 235 -1.47 13.35 -2.37
CA TYR A 235 -0.12 13.92 -2.32
C TYR A 235 0.42 14.20 -3.73
N ARG A 236 1.31 15.20 -3.85
CA ARG A 236 1.92 15.53 -5.15
C ARG A 236 2.73 14.36 -5.71
N LEU A 237 2.49 14.07 -6.99
CA LEU A 237 3.06 12.91 -7.69
C LEU A 237 4.29 13.29 -8.52
N ALA A 238 5.20 12.32 -8.63
CA ALA A 238 6.32 12.39 -9.55
C ALA A 238 5.88 12.10 -11.00
N PRO A 239 6.65 12.50 -12.02
CA PRO A 239 7.90 13.26 -11.98
C PRO A 239 7.70 14.79 -11.86
N GLN A 240 6.46 15.27 -11.86
CA GLN A 240 6.17 16.70 -11.75
C GLN A 240 6.72 17.26 -10.44
N SER A 241 6.48 16.52 -9.35
CA SER A 241 6.89 16.84 -7.99
C SER A 241 7.66 15.65 -7.40
N PRO A 242 8.98 15.56 -7.62
CA PRO A 242 9.80 14.51 -7.02
C PRO A 242 9.93 14.68 -5.49
N PHE A 243 10.61 13.74 -4.84
CA PHE A 243 11.05 13.87 -3.45
C PHE A 243 11.67 15.26 -3.21
N PRO A 244 11.28 15.98 -2.13
CA PRO A 244 10.52 15.53 -0.96
C PRO A 244 9.01 15.83 -1.00
N ALA A 245 8.41 16.18 -2.14
CA ALA A 245 7.04 16.69 -2.20
C ALA A 245 5.97 15.80 -1.53
N ALA A 246 6.01 14.49 -1.78
CA ALA A 246 5.07 13.55 -1.17
C ALA A 246 5.24 13.43 0.37
N VAL A 247 6.48 13.53 0.86
CA VAL A 247 6.77 13.53 2.32
C VAL A 247 6.22 14.80 2.95
N VAL A 248 6.49 15.96 2.33
CA VAL A 248 5.96 17.26 2.78
C VAL A 248 4.43 17.25 2.84
N ASP A 249 3.76 16.80 1.78
CA ASP A 249 2.29 16.79 1.75
C ASP A 249 1.69 15.80 2.77
N THR A 250 2.37 14.69 3.04
CA THR A 250 1.93 13.73 4.07
C THR A 250 2.13 14.26 5.48
N LEU A 251 3.24 14.93 5.74
CA LEU A 251 3.49 15.59 7.02
C LEU A 251 2.49 16.74 7.24
N ALA A 252 2.15 17.49 6.19
CA ALA A 252 1.10 18.50 6.22
C ALA A 252 -0.28 17.91 6.53
N ALA A 253 -0.63 16.76 5.93
CA ALA A 253 -1.86 16.04 6.24
C ALA A 253 -1.89 15.55 7.70
N TYR A 254 -0.75 15.08 8.24
CA TYR A 254 -0.62 14.74 9.65
C TYR A 254 -0.85 15.95 10.56
N PHE A 255 -0.24 17.09 10.25
CA PHE A 255 -0.49 18.34 10.98
C PHE A 255 -1.96 18.75 10.92
N TYR A 256 -2.60 18.70 9.75
CA TYR A 256 -4.02 19.00 9.67
C TYR A 256 -4.89 18.17 10.61
N LEU A 257 -4.53 16.90 10.88
CA LEU A 257 -5.25 16.07 11.84
C LEU A 257 -5.01 16.50 13.30
N ILE A 258 -3.78 16.83 13.68
CA ILE A 258 -3.43 17.12 15.09
C ILE A 258 -3.56 18.62 15.47
N GLN A 259 -3.61 19.50 14.48
CA GLN A 259 -3.75 20.95 14.60
C GLN A 259 -4.68 21.51 13.50
N PRO A 260 -5.95 21.04 13.42
CA PRO A 260 -6.90 21.54 12.45
C PRO A 260 -7.22 23.03 12.67
N PRO A 261 -7.53 23.79 11.59
CA PRO A 261 -8.07 25.13 11.75
C PRO A 261 -9.46 25.07 12.42
N ALA A 262 -9.87 26.16 13.06
CA ALA A 262 -11.10 26.20 13.87
C ALA A 262 -12.38 25.87 13.08
N ASP A 263 -12.38 26.10 11.77
CA ASP A 263 -13.48 25.85 10.84
C ASP A 263 -13.42 24.47 10.15
N ALA A 264 -12.43 23.62 10.48
CA ALA A 264 -12.27 22.30 9.86
C ALA A 264 -13.43 21.33 10.13
N GLY A 265 -14.26 21.61 11.13
CA GLY A 265 -15.43 20.79 11.50
C GLY A 265 -15.11 19.57 12.37
N PHE A 266 -13.88 19.45 12.89
CA PHE A 266 -13.47 18.43 13.86
C PHE A 266 -12.51 18.98 14.91
N ASP A 267 -12.46 18.30 16.06
CA ASP A 267 -11.52 18.67 17.13
C ASP A 267 -10.12 18.06 16.86
N PRO A 268 -9.02 18.69 17.31
CA PRO A 268 -7.67 18.14 17.17
C PRO A 268 -7.57 16.67 17.58
N ILE A 269 -7.04 15.83 16.69
CA ILE A 269 -6.89 14.40 16.96
C ILE A 269 -5.62 14.19 17.78
N SER A 270 -5.72 13.43 18.86
CA SER A 270 -4.53 13.01 19.60
C SER A 270 -3.62 12.18 18.69
N PRO A 271 -2.30 12.45 18.61
CA PRO A 271 -1.35 11.60 17.89
C PRO A 271 -1.51 10.10 18.23
N LYS A 272 -1.78 9.79 19.50
CA LYS A 272 -1.98 8.40 19.96
C LYS A 272 -3.29 7.75 19.51
N ASN A 273 -4.15 8.49 18.82
CA ASN A 273 -5.37 8.00 18.19
C ASN A 273 -5.28 8.00 16.66
N ILE A 274 -4.08 8.18 16.10
CA ILE A 274 -3.79 8.10 14.67
C ILE A 274 -3.00 6.82 14.38
N VAL A 275 -3.42 6.05 13.37
CA VAL A 275 -2.57 5.06 12.68
C VAL A 275 -2.24 5.61 11.31
N VAL A 276 -0.96 5.69 10.97
CA VAL A 276 -0.54 6.00 9.61
C VAL A 276 -0.57 4.71 8.80
N MET A 277 -1.33 4.69 7.71
CA MET A 277 -1.54 3.48 6.93
C MET A 277 -1.25 3.74 5.46
N GLY A 278 -0.69 2.76 4.77
CA GLY A 278 -0.55 2.82 3.32
C GLY A 278 -0.21 1.50 2.67
N ASP A 279 -0.35 1.46 1.34
CA ASP A 279 -0.03 0.31 0.51
C ASP A 279 1.10 0.63 -0.47
N SER A 280 1.98 -0.33 -0.78
CA SER A 280 3.04 -0.14 -1.79
C SER A 280 3.93 1.07 -1.46
N ALA A 281 4.09 2.00 -2.41
CA ALA A 281 4.72 3.30 -2.22
C ALA A 281 4.12 4.10 -1.04
N GLY A 282 2.80 4.05 -0.83
CA GLY A 282 2.15 4.70 0.31
C GLY A 282 2.51 4.03 1.65
N GLY A 283 2.75 2.72 1.64
CA GLY A 283 3.28 1.98 2.79
C GLY A 283 4.74 2.36 3.10
N GLY A 284 5.56 2.55 2.06
CA GLY A 284 6.90 3.14 2.20
C GLY A 284 6.86 4.55 2.78
N LEU A 285 6.01 5.40 2.23
CA LEU A 285 5.81 6.78 2.67
C LEU A 285 5.28 6.87 4.10
N ALA A 286 4.40 5.95 4.52
CA ALA A 286 3.98 5.83 5.91
C ALA A 286 5.18 5.64 6.85
N LEU A 287 6.10 4.72 6.50
CA LEU A 287 7.31 4.46 7.28
C LEU A 287 8.32 5.61 7.20
N SER A 288 8.47 6.28 6.05
CA SER A 288 9.25 7.53 5.95
C SER A 288 8.74 8.59 6.93
N ILE A 289 7.42 8.73 7.06
CA ILE A 289 6.81 9.74 7.94
C ILE A 289 7.00 9.39 9.41
N MET A 290 6.94 8.11 9.77
CA MET A 290 7.32 7.66 11.11
C MET A 290 8.76 8.09 11.45
N LEU A 291 9.70 7.96 10.50
CA LEU A 291 11.09 8.39 10.66
C LEU A 291 11.21 9.91 10.77
N VAL A 292 10.59 10.67 9.86
CA VAL A 292 10.59 12.15 9.87
C VAL A 292 10.09 12.68 11.21
N LEU A 293 8.96 12.15 11.71
CA LEU A 293 8.40 12.57 12.99
C LEU A 293 9.37 12.28 14.15
N ARG A 294 10.03 11.11 14.15
CA ARG A 294 10.99 10.75 15.21
C ARG A 294 12.23 11.65 15.17
N ASP A 295 12.79 11.84 13.97
CA ASP A 295 14.05 12.53 13.76
C ASP A 295 13.89 14.05 13.96
N ALA A 296 12.70 14.60 13.70
CA ALA A 296 12.33 15.98 14.03
C ALA A 296 11.88 16.18 15.49
N GLY A 297 11.83 15.12 16.32
CA GLY A 297 11.37 15.22 17.71
C GLY A 297 9.87 15.52 17.87
N LEU A 298 9.06 15.19 16.86
CA LEU A 298 7.62 15.43 16.84
C LEU A 298 6.83 14.26 17.44
N PRO A 299 5.57 14.50 17.89
CA PRO A 299 4.73 13.43 18.42
C PRO A 299 4.53 12.30 17.41
N GLN A 300 4.88 11.08 17.81
CA GLN A 300 4.61 9.87 17.03
C GLN A 300 3.12 9.50 17.07
N PRO A 301 2.56 9.00 15.96
CA PRO A 301 1.25 8.37 15.97
C PRO A 301 1.23 7.11 16.87
N ALA A 302 0.08 6.47 17.03
CA ALA A 302 -0.03 5.21 17.76
C ALA A 302 0.85 4.11 17.13
N GLY A 303 0.91 4.10 15.81
CA GLY A 303 1.65 3.12 15.03
C GLY A 303 1.45 3.29 13.53
N ALA A 304 1.99 2.35 12.76
CA ALA A 304 1.84 2.27 11.32
C ALA A 304 1.30 0.91 10.88
N ALA A 305 0.45 0.90 9.85
CA ALA A 305 -0.04 -0.31 9.20
C ALA A 305 0.29 -0.26 7.70
N CYS A 306 1.08 -1.22 7.22
CA CYS A 306 1.64 -1.18 5.88
C CYS A 306 1.29 -2.46 5.12
N TRP A 307 0.70 -2.31 3.94
CA TRP A 307 0.50 -3.42 3.01
C TRP A 307 1.56 -3.34 1.92
N SER A 308 2.38 -4.38 1.82
CA SER A 308 3.37 -4.52 0.75
C SER A 308 4.27 -3.28 0.63
N PRO A 309 4.87 -2.77 1.74
CA PRO A 309 5.54 -1.47 1.71
C PRO A 309 6.78 -1.49 0.83
N TRP A 310 6.93 -0.46 -0.01
CA TRP A 310 8.12 -0.24 -0.80
C TRP A 310 9.09 0.67 -0.05
N VAL A 311 10.12 0.09 0.57
CA VAL A 311 11.07 0.74 1.49
C VAL A 311 12.51 0.75 0.98
N ASP A 312 12.81 0.04 -0.11
CA ASP A 312 14.07 0.00 -0.83
C ASP A 312 13.89 0.43 -2.30
N LEU A 313 14.19 1.70 -2.58
CA LEU A 313 14.06 2.23 -3.94
C LEU A 313 15.27 1.91 -4.84
N PHE A 314 16.31 1.25 -4.32
CA PHE A 314 17.39 0.70 -5.13
C PHE A 314 17.03 -0.62 -5.79
N HIS A 315 15.95 -1.28 -5.34
CA HIS A 315 15.59 -2.64 -5.79
C HIS A 315 16.76 -3.62 -5.58
N SER A 316 17.34 -3.61 -4.39
CA SER A 316 18.58 -4.32 -4.08
C SER A 316 18.37 -5.77 -3.65
N LEU A 317 17.15 -6.17 -3.28
CA LEU A 317 16.91 -7.47 -2.63
C LEU A 317 16.43 -8.57 -3.59
N PRO A 318 16.78 -9.84 -3.36
CA PRO A 318 16.59 -10.92 -4.33
C PRO A 318 15.15 -11.15 -4.81
N SER A 319 14.14 -10.98 -3.93
CA SER A 319 12.74 -11.14 -4.31
C SER A 319 12.33 -10.24 -5.46
N ILE A 320 13.01 -9.11 -5.67
CA ILE A 320 12.71 -8.24 -6.80
C ILE A 320 12.87 -9.00 -8.11
N PHE A 321 13.81 -9.94 -8.24
CA PHE A 321 14.02 -10.71 -9.46
C PHE A 321 13.35 -12.07 -9.40
N SER A 322 13.50 -12.80 -8.28
CA SER A 322 13.06 -14.18 -8.17
C SER A 322 11.53 -14.35 -8.18
N ASN A 323 10.77 -13.34 -7.75
CA ASN A 323 9.30 -13.36 -7.75
C ASN A 323 8.67 -12.72 -9.01
N ALA A 324 9.44 -12.53 -10.09
CA ALA A 324 8.91 -11.95 -11.33
C ALA A 324 7.73 -12.73 -11.92
N SER A 325 7.75 -14.07 -11.83
CA SER A 325 6.69 -14.94 -12.35
C SER A 325 5.44 -14.99 -11.49
N THR A 326 5.54 -14.65 -10.21
CA THR A 326 4.46 -14.70 -9.20
C THR A 326 3.88 -13.32 -8.85
N ASP A 327 4.46 -12.23 -9.36
CA ASP A 327 3.96 -10.87 -9.08
C ASP A 327 3.53 -10.09 -10.33
N TYR A 328 2.62 -9.13 -10.19
CA TYR A 328 2.23 -8.24 -11.28
C TYR A 328 3.11 -6.99 -11.41
N ILE A 329 3.93 -6.64 -10.41
CA ILE A 329 4.86 -5.50 -10.53
C ILE A 329 5.86 -5.79 -11.66
N PRO A 330 6.01 -4.87 -12.64
CA PRO A 330 6.96 -5.07 -13.74
C PRO A 330 8.42 -4.95 -13.28
N ASN A 331 9.35 -5.49 -14.09
CA ASN A 331 10.79 -5.18 -14.01
C ASN A 331 11.02 -3.69 -14.33
N GLY A 332 10.89 -2.83 -13.32
CA GLY A 332 10.97 -1.38 -13.48
C GLY A 332 9.75 -0.75 -14.15
N PHE A 333 9.49 0.52 -13.81
CA PHE A 333 8.46 1.32 -14.47
C PHE A 333 9.07 2.04 -15.67
N VAL A 334 8.50 1.78 -16.85
CA VAL A 334 8.93 2.40 -18.10
C VAL A 334 7.68 2.97 -18.78
N ASN A 335 7.69 4.26 -19.06
CA ASN A 335 6.59 4.98 -19.70
C ASN A 335 7.08 5.67 -20.97
N LYS A 336 6.15 6.14 -21.81
CA LYS A 336 6.52 7.05 -22.90
C LYS A 336 7.12 8.33 -22.31
N ALA A 337 8.11 8.90 -23.01
CA ALA A 337 8.74 10.18 -22.68
C ALA A 337 7.71 11.21 -22.19
N SER A 338 8.01 11.84 -21.06
CA SER A 338 7.16 12.83 -20.39
C SER A 338 7.91 14.16 -20.39
N PRO A 339 7.26 15.30 -20.72
CA PRO A 339 7.89 16.62 -20.61
C PRO A 339 8.34 16.95 -19.19
N ALA A 340 7.67 16.39 -18.18
CA ALA A 340 8.03 16.56 -16.79
C ALA A 340 9.20 15.66 -16.35
N ASN A 341 9.63 14.67 -17.14
CA ASN A 341 10.74 13.79 -16.79
C ASN A 341 12.02 14.16 -17.55
N PRO A 342 13.20 14.23 -16.90
CA PRO A 342 14.45 14.53 -17.60
C PRO A 342 14.90 13.42 -18.56
N ILE A 343 14.45 12.17 -18.38
CA ILE A 343 14.75 11.09 -19.34
C ILE A 343 13.93 11.32 -20.61
N LYS A 344 14.62 11.65 -21.69
CA LYS A 344 14.00 11.93 -23.01
C LYS A 344 13.80 10.65 -23.80
N ASP A 345 14.67 9.67 -23.60
CA ASP A 345 14.57 8.36 -24.22
C ASP A 345 14.72 7.21 -23.22
N TYR A 346 13.60 6.55 -22.90
CA TYR A 346 13.62 5.36 -22.04
C TYR A 346 14.08 4.07 -22.75
N THR A 347 14.30 4.11 -24.06
CA THR A 347 14.98 3.00 -24.76
C THR A 347 16.50 3.09 -24.58
N ASN A 348 17.01 4.28 -24.24
CA ASN A 348 18.41 4.48 -23.91
C ASN A 348 18.70 4.02 -22.47
N VAL A 349 19.33 2.85 -22.35
CA VAL A 349 19.75 2.24 -21.08
C VAL A 349 20.57 3.23 -20.24
N LYS A 350 21.49 3.98 -20.86
CA LYS A 350 22.37 4.93 -20.16
C LYS A 350 21.58 6.07 -19.51
N GLU A 351 20.61 6.65 -20.23
CA GLU A 351 19.74 7.70 -19.66
C GLU A 351 18.84 7.16 -18.55
N ARG A 352 18.34 5.93 -18.67
CA ARG A 352 17.56 5.31 -17.59
C ARG A 352 18.40 5.09 -16.33
N LEU A 353 19.68 4.75 -16.48
CA LEU A 353 20.59 4.56 -15.34
C LEU A 353 20.90 5.87 -14.61
N GLU A 354 20.69 7.03 -15.23
CA GLU A 354 20.83 8.33 -14.55
C GLU A 354 19.65 8.63 -13.60
N ARG A 355 18.50 7.99 -13.82
CA ARG A 355 17.32 8.11 -12.94
C ARG A 355 16.47 6.84 -12.95
N VAL A 356 16.73 5.96 -11.99
CA VAL A 356 16.07 4.65 -11.85
C VAL A 356 14.61 4.79 -11.43
N GLN A 357 14.29 5.82 -10.65
CA GLN A 357 12.94 6.05 -10.14
C GLN A 357 12.40 7.41 -10.56
N TYR A 358 11.11 7.48 -10.89
CA TYR A 358 10.44 8.76 -11.09
C TYR A 358 10.42 9.59 -9.82
N TYR A 359 10.28 8.93 -8.67
CA TYR A 359 10.11 9.58 -7.38
C TYR A 359 11.29 10.46 -6.95
N ALA A 360 12.52 9.98 -7.08
CA ALA A 360 13.70 10.65 -6.54
C ALA A 360 14.89 10.53 -7.50
N TYR A 361 15.84 11.45 -7.38
CA TYR A 361 17.13 11.33 -8.06
C TYR A 361 17.91 10.15 -7.45
N ASN A 362 18.78 9.52 -8.26
CA ASN A 362 19.60 8.39 -7.78
C ASN A 362 20.44 8.76 -6.55
N SER A 363 20.99 9.97 -6.52
CA SER A 363 21.74 10.54 -5.39
C SER A 363 20.91 10.66 -4.10
N ALA A 364 19.58 10.76 -4.21
CA ALA A 364 18.67 10.85 -3.07
C ALA A 364 18.15 9.48 -2.60
N LEU A 365 18.37 8.38 -3.34
CA LEU A 365 17.82 7.06 -2.97
C LEU A 365 18.35 6.56 -1.63
N SER A 366 19.57 6.98 -1.24
CA SER A 366 20.17 6.65 0.05
C SER A 366 19.63 7.48 1.22
N ILE A 367 18.81 8.50 0.95
CA ILE A 367 18.22 9.34 2.01
C ILE A 367 17.17 8.48 2.72
N PRO A 368 17.21 8.34 4.06
CA PRO A 368 16.27 7.48 4.80
C PRO A 368 14.80 7.82 4.58
N TYR A 369 14.47 9.07 4.25
CA TYR A 369 13.09 9.48 3.96
C TYR A 369 12.62 9.10 2.54
N VAL A 370 13.55 8.67 1.67
CA VAL A 370 13.27 8.09 0.35
C VAL A 370 13.22 6.56 0.44
N SER A 371 14.25 5.94 1.02
CA SER A 371 14.33 4.50 1.26
C SER A 371 14.44 4.23 2.77
N PRO A 372 13.31 4.10 3.49
CA PRO A 372 13.27 3.89 4.95
C PRO A 372 14.18 2.79 5.46
N ILE A 373 14.36 1.71 4.69
CA ILE A 373 15.20 0.59 5.11
C ILE A 373 16.67 0.98 5.33
N LEU A 374 17.11 2.10 4.74
CA LEU A 374 18.48 2.60 4.82
C LEU A 374 18.74 3.52 6.01
N ALA A 375 17.73 3.83 6.84
CA ALA A 375 17.95 4.56 8.08
C ALA A 375 19.00 3.86 8.96
N ASP A 376 19.90 4.62 9.60
CA ASP A 376 20.93 4.03 10.47
C ASP A 376 20.31 3.31 11.68
N ASP A 377 19.17 3.78 12.19
CA ASP A 377 18.38 3.12 13.24
C ASP A 377 16.88 3.19 12.89
N LEU A 378 16.17 2.07 13.03
CA LEU A 378 14.71 1.93 12.84
C LEU A 378 13.95 1.74 14.17
N GLY A 379 14.63 1.91 15.30
CA GLY A 379 14.05 1.92 16.63
C GLY A 379 13.25 3.19 16.95
N GLY A 380 12.52 3.15 18.07
CA GLY A 380 11.84 4.31 18.65
C GLY A 380 10.58 4.76 17.91
N LEU A 381 10.08 3.97 16.97
CA LEU A 381 8.85 4.25 16.23
C LEU A 381 7.62 3.70 16.97
N GLY A 382 6.43 4.20 16.63
CA GLY A 382 5.16 3.57 17.04
C GLY A 382 5.06 2.10 16.57
N GLU A 383 4.12 1.33 17.12
CA GLU A 383 3.99 -0.11 16.76
C GLU A 383 3.73 -0.28 15.27
N ILE A 384 4.44 -1.19 14.60
CA ILE A 384 4.36 -1.38 13.15
C ILE A 384 3.69 -2.72 12.83
N PHE A 385 2.72 -2.69 11.93
CA PHE A 385 2.08 -3.88 11.36
C PHE A 385 2.36 -3.93 9.87
N ILE A 386 3.07 -4.97 9.40
CA ILE A 386 3.38 -5.18 7.99
C ILE A 386 2.67 -6.44 7.51
N THR A 387 2.06 -6.35 6.33
CA THR A 387 1.55 -7.51 5.59
C THR A 387 2.12 -7.50 4.18
N CYS A 388 2.66 -8.60 3.69
CA CYS A 388 3.12 -8.76 2.30
C CYS A 388 2.77 -10.16 1.77
N GLY A 389 2.85 -10.32 0.45
CA GLY A 389 2.72 -11.62 -0.21
C GLY A 389 4.04 -12.38 -0.25
N ASN A 390 4.00 -13.72 -0.23
CA ASN A 390 5.20 -14.53 -0.43
C ASN A 390 5.65 -14.56 -1.90
N GLY A 391 4.71 -14.43 -2.83
CA GLY A 391 4.96 -14.34 -4.28
C GLY A 391 5.20 -12.89 -4.74
N GLU A 392 5.42 -11.97 -3.82
CA GLU A 392 5.58 -10.55 -4.09
C GLU A 392 7.06 -10.18 -4.31
N ARG A 393 7.33 -9.26 -5.24
CA ARG A 393 8.69 -8.77 -5.52
C ARG A 393 9.30 -7.92 -4.41
N LEU A 394 8.47 -7.23 -3.63
CA LEU A 394 8.85 -6.42 -2.46
C LEU A 394 8.85 -7.23 -1.14
N ARG A 395 8.78 -8.57 -1.22
CA ARG A 395 8.71 -9.42 -0.02
C ARG A 395 9.92 -9.24 0.89
N ASP A 396 11.13 -9.33 0.33
CA ASP A 396 12.36 -9.41 1.11
C ASP A 396 12.63 -8.11 1.87
N GLU A 397 12.28 -6.95 1.30
CA GLU A 397 12.42 -5.66 1.97
C GLU A 397 11.45 -5.51 3.16
N ALA A 398 10.23 -6.04 3.05
CA ALA A 398 9.29 -6.08 4.17
C ALA A 398 9.81 -6.95 5.33
N ILE A 399 10.43 -8.09 5.02
CA ILE A 399 11.05 -8.98 6.02
C ILE A 399 12.24 -8.28 6.67
N LEU A 400 13.19 -7.80 5.86
CA LEU A 400 14.42 -7.20 6.34
C LEU A 400 14.16 -5.93 7.16
N PHE A 401 13.24 -5.07 6.72
CA PHE A 401 12.80 -3.91 7.49
C PHE A 401 12.24 -4.32 8.86
N SER A 402 11.43 -5.37 8.92
CA SER A 402 10.84 -5.86 10.17
C SER A 402 11.90 -6.35 11.16
N HIS A 403 12.89 -7.11 10.69
CA HIS A 403 14.00 -7.56 11.53
C HIS A 403 14.89 -6.40 12.01
N LYS A 404 15.20 -5.45 11.11
CA LYS A 404 16.00 -4.27 11.43
C LYS A 404 15.30 -3.36 12.44
N ALA A 405 14.01 -3.07 12.27
CA ALA A 405 13.23 -2.25 13.19
C ALA A 405 13.04 -2.90 14.56
N SER A 406 12.84 -4.23 14.60
CA SER A 406 12.69 -4.99 15.85
C SER A 406 14.00 -5.32 16.55
N LYS A 407 15.15 -5.06 15.91
CA LYS A 407 16.49 -5.40 16.43
C LYS A 407 16.59 -6.87 16.90
N THR A 408 15.91 -7.78 16.20
CA THR A 408 15.90 -9.22 16.52
C THR A 408 17.24 -9.91 16.27
N HIS A 409 18.10 -9.30 15.45
CA HIS A 409 19.46 -9.71 15.12
C HIS A 409 20.44 -8.55 15.38
N PRO A 410 20.75 -8.20 16.64
CA PRO A 410 21.60 -7.06 16.95
C PRO A 410 22.99 -7.16 16.31
N GLU A 411 23.54 -8.37 16.14
CA GLU A 411 24.81 -8.65 15.44
C GLU A 411 24.79 -8.30 13.95
N VAL A 412 23.61 -8.11 13.36
CA VAL A 412 23.41 -7.66 11.98
C VAL A 412 22.99 -6.19 11.94
N PHE A 413 22.08 -5.76 12.83
CA PHE A 413 21.39 -4.46 12.72
C PHE A 413 21.84 -3.39 13.72
N GLU A 414 22.71 -3.71 14.68
CA GLU A 414 23.25 -2.70 15.59
C GLU A 414 24.20 -1.76 14.83
N CYS A 415 23.81 -0.49 14.70
CA CYS A 415 24.66 0.52 14.10
C CYS A 415 25.70 1.01 15.12
N LYS A 416 26.98 0.73 14.84
CA LYS A 416 28.12 1.14 15.69
C LYS A 416 28.79 2.45 15.24
N LYS A 417 28.18 3.18 14.29
CA LYS A 417 28.73 4.44 13.79
C LYS A 417 28.70 5.50 14.90
N PRO A 418 29.83 6.19 15.18
CA PRO A 418 29.86 7.28 16.14
C PRO A 418 28.86 8.39 15.77
N GLY A 419 28.16 8.93 16.77
CA GLY A 419 27.19 10.02 16.60
C GLY A 419 25.78 9.59 16.18
N VAL A 420 25.55 8.31 15.86
CA VAL A 420 24.19 7.80 15.60
C VAL A 420 23.44 7.62 16.91
N ARG A 421 22.27 8.24 17.02
CA ARG A 421 21.39 8.09 18.19
C ARG A 421 20.80 6.68 18.21
N ALA A 422 21.06 5.95 19.29
CA ALA A 422 20.45 4.64 19.51
C ALA A 422 19.03 4.78 20.06
N PHE A 423 18.06 4.16 19.40
CA PHE A 423 16.67 4.11 19.83
C PHE A 423 16.30 2.71 20.37
N PRO A 424 15.31 2.59 21.27
CA PRO A 424 14.81 1.28 21.68
C PRO A 424 14.22 0.51 20.48
N PRO A 425 14.20 -0.83 20.49
CA PRO A 425 13.59 -1.61 19.42
C PRO A 425 12.13 -1.21 19.15
N THR A 426 11.75 -1.14 17.88
CA THR A 426 10.37 -0.91 17.47
C THR A 426 9.61 -2.23 17.54
N LYS A 427 8.39 -2.21 18.10
CA LYS A 427 7.53 -3.40 18.10
C LYS A 427 6.93 -3.62 16.72
N VAL A 428 7.20 -4.78 16.12
CA VAL A 428 6.77 -5.11 14.75
C VAL A 428 5.94 -6.40 14.73
N SER A 429 4.85 -6.40 13.97
CA SER A 429 4.08 -7.59 13.59
C SER A 429 4.15 -7.78 12.07
N LEU A 430 4.83 -8.82 11.61
CA LEU A 430 4.98 -9.16 10.20
C LEU A 430 4.06 -10.35 9.84
N ASN A 431 3.27 -10.20 8.78
CA ASN A 431 2.38 -11.24 8.26
C ASN A 431 2.70 -11.48 6.78
N ILE A 432 3.14 -12.70 6.44
CA ILE A 432 3.46 -13.09 5.07
C ILE A 432 2.38 -14.06 4.59
N TYR A 433 1.74 -13.73 3.48
CA TYR A 433 0.66 -14.54 2.92
C TYR A 433 1.18 -15.41 1.78
N GLU A 434 1.00 -16.72 1.91
CA GLU A 434 1.46 -17.71 0.95
C GLU A 434 0.84 -17.46 -0.44
N ALA A 435 1.68 -17.60 -1.48
CA ALA A 435 1.35 -17.41 -2.90
C ALA A 435 0.76 -16.06 -3.32
N MET A 436 0.57 -15.12 -2.39
CA MET A 436 -0.04 -13.83 -2.67
C MET A 436 0.94 -12.90 -3.41
N PRO A 437 0.46 -12.13 -4.40
CA PRO A 437 1.25 -11.10 -5.09
C PRO A 437 1.29 -9.78 -4.29
N HIS A 438 1.90 -8.76 -4.88
CA HIS A 438 1.88 -7.39 -4.35
C HIS A 438 0.45 -6.89 -4.06
N VAL A 439 0.26 -6.17 -2.94
CA VAL A 439 -1.01 -5.57 -2.51
C VAL A 439 -2.21 -6.48 -2.81
N PHE A 440 -2.12 -7.74 -2.40
CA PHE A 440 -3.15 -8.73 -2.70
C PHE A 440 -4.53 -8.40 -2.12
N GLN A 441 -4.60 -7.41 -1.21
CA GLN A 441 -5.84 -6.81 -0.71
C GLN A 441 -6.71 -6.23 -1.83
N LEU A 442 -6.15 -5.96 -3.02
CA LEU A 442 -6.89 -5.60 -4.23
C LEU A 442 -7.79 -6.73 -4.74
N PHE A 443 -7.41 -7.99 -4.51
CA PHE A 443 -8.15 -9.17 -4.95
C PHE A 443 -9.18 -9.58 -3.90
N LEU A 444 -10.22 -8.75 -3.73
CA LEU A 444 -11.23 -8.91 -2.68
C LEU A 444 -12.00 -10.24 -2.71
N PHE A 445 -12.06 -10.91 -3.86
CA PHE A 445 -12.63 -12.24 -4.01
C PHE A 445 -11.80 -13.32 -3.29
N HIS A 446 -10.51 -13.06 -3.03
CA HIS A 446 -9.61 -14.03 -2.44
C HIS A 446 -9.66 -13.96 -0.90
N PRO A 447 -9.82 -15.10 -0.19
CA PRO A 447 -9.92 -15.12 1.28
C PRO A 447 -8.75 -14.43 2.00
N ALA A 448 -7.55 -14.53 1.44
CA ALA A 448 -6.36 -13.85 1.98
C ALA A 448 -6.58 -12.34 2.13
N ALA A 449 -7.18 -11.68 1.13
CA ALA A 449 -7.43 -10.24 1.14
C ALA A 449 -8.32 -9.84 2.32
N SER A 450 -9.45 -10.54 2.48
CA SER A 450 -10.39 -10.32 3.59
C SER A 450 -9.72 -10.55 4.96
N ASN A 451 -8.94 -11.62 5.07
CA ASN A 451 -8.22 -11.96 6.31
C ASN A 451 -7.16 -10.90 6.65
N ALA A 452 -6.42 -10.40 5.66
CA ALA A 452 -5.44 -9.32 5.85
C ALA A 452 -6.10 -8.03 6.33
N MET A 453 -7.24 -7.66 5.75
CA MET A 453 -8.01 -6.48 6.21
C MET A 453 -8.53 -6.65 7.64
N LYS A 454 -9.06 -7.83 7.98
CA LYS A 454 -9.54 -8.13 9.34
C LYS A 454 -8.41 -8.04 10.37
N ARG A 455 -7.24 -8.60 10.07
CA ARG A 455 -6.05 -8.52 10.95
C ARG A 455 -5.54 -7.10 11.09
N THR A 456 -5.53 -6.33 10.01
CA THR A 456 -5.18 -4.90 10.05
C THR A 456 -6.15 -4.12 10.93
N GLY A 457 -7.46 -4.36 10.79
CA GLY A 457 -8.47 -3.76 11.66
C GLY A 457 -8.31 -4.17 13.14
N ALA A 458 -7.99 -5.43 13.41
CA ALA A 458 -7.73 -5.91 14.78
C ALA A 458 -6.49 -5.26 15.39
N PHE A 459 -5.44 -5.06 14.59
CA PHE A 459 -4.26 -4.31 14.98
C PHE A 459 -4.62 -2.87 15.36
N ILE A 460 -5.37 -2.15 14.52
CA ILE A 460 -5.79 -0.76 14.79
C ILE A 460 -6.56 -0.66 16.11
N ARG A 461 -7.55 -1.55 16.35
CA ARG A 461 -8.33 -1.55 17.60
C ARG A 461 -7.49 -1.89 18.84
N LYS A 462 -6.45 -2.71 18.68
CA LYS A 462 -5.52 -3.09 19.74
C LYS A 462 -4.63 -1.91 20.15
N ILE A 463 -4.05 -1.20 19.19
CA ILE A 463 -3.11 -0.12 19.49
C ILE A 463 -3.79 1.21 19.83
N ILE A 464 -5.06 1.37 19.45
CA ILE A 464 -5.91 2.49 19.85
C ILE A 464 -7.19 1.90 20.47
N PRO A 465 -7.21 1.58 21.78
CA PRO A 465 -8.42 1.07 22.43
C PRO A 465 -9.52 2.13 22.45
N GLU A 466 -10.78 1.69 22.58
CA GLU A 466 -11.90 2.60 22.77
C GLU A 466 -11.82 3.17 24.20
N PRO A 467 -12.25 4.43 24.44
CA PRO A 467 -12.34 4.95 25.79
C PRO A 467 -13.28 4.05 26.61
N THR A 468 -12.79 3.49 27.71
CA THR A 468 -13.65 2.77 28.65
C THR A 468 -14.55 3.79 29.35
N ASN A 469 -15.87 3.64 29.20
CA ASN A 469 -16.86 4.40 29.98
C ASN A 469 -16.89 3.87 31.43
N ASP A 470 -15.78 3.99 32.17
CA ASP A 470 -15.79 3.67 33.59
C ASP A 470 -16.19 4.91 34.39
N SER A 471 -17.49 5.19 34.35
CA SER A 471 -18.19 6.04 35.32
C SER A 471 -19.24 5.23 36.09
N SER A 472 -18.83 4.08 36.61
CA SER A 472 -19.56 3.41 37.70
C SER A 472 -18.58 2.68 38.62
N SER A 473 -18.20 3.33 39.71
CA SER A 473 -17.69 2.64 40.90
C SER A 473 -18.81 1.83 41.54
N SER A 474 -18.67 0.51 41.60
CA SER A 474 -18.98 -0.25 42.81
C SER A 474 -18.36 -1.65 42.73
N SER A 475 -17.78 -2.03 43.86
CA SER A 475 -17.15 -3.29 44.18
C SER A 475 -17.99 -4.52 43.83
N SER A 476 -17.41 -5.46 43.09
CA SER A 476 -17.53 -6.88 43.41
C SER A 476 -16.33 -7.65 42.85
N HIS A 477 -15.58 -8.28 43.75
CA HIS A 477 -14.58 -9.27 43.41
C HIS A 477 -15.24 -10.44 42.68
N SER A 478 -14.78 -10.74 41.47
CA SER A 478 -14.76 -12.13 41.00
C SER A 478 -13.44 -12.39 40.29
N SER A 479 -12.76 -13.40 40.78
CA SER A 479 -11.44 -13.85 40.38
C SER A 479 -11.42 -14.41 38.97
N PHE A 480 -10.62 -13.80 38.08
CA PHE A 480 -9.98 -14.53 36.99
C PHE A 480 -8.47 -14.41 37.17
N SER A 481 -7.90 -15.46 37.75
CA SER A 481 -6.48 -15.57 38.05
C SER A 481 -5.64 -15.59 36.77
N SER A 482 -4.76 -14.61 36.68
CA SER A 482 -3.41 -14.63 36.11
C SER A 482 -2.96 -15.90 35.37
N ILE A 483 -2.74 -15.77 34.06
CA ILE A 483 -1.59 -16.39 33.39
C ILE A 483 -1.02 -15.34 32.45
N TYR A 484 -0.26 -14.36 32.95
CA TYR A 484 0.77 -13.63 32.20
C TYR A 484 1.63 -12.87 33.20
N SER A 485 2.63 -13.55 33.76
CA SER A 485 3.77 -12.92 34.41
C SER A 485 5.04 -13.23 33.62
N ASN A 486 5.78 -12.17 33.31
CA ASN A 486 7.19 -12.10 32.95
C ASN A 486 7.79 -13.16 31.99
N SER A 487 8.14 -12.74 30.77
CA SER A 487 9.55 -12.59 30.33
C SER A 487 9.72 -12.57 28.80
N SER A 488 10.60 -11.68 28.35
CA SER A 488 11.25 -11.57 27.03
C SER A 488 10.42 -11.12 25.82
N SER A 489 10.93 -10.05 25.19
CA SER A 489 10.58 -9.55 23.87
C SER A 489 10.75 -10.66 22.82
N ARG A 490 9.65 -11.21 22.29
CA ARG A 490 9.66 -12.13 21.15
C ARG A 490 8.65 -11.70 20.09
N CYS A 491 9.07 -11.73 18.83
CA CYS A 491 8.18 -11.66 17.67
C CYS A 491 7.16 -12.80 17.76
N TYR A 492 5.86 -12.48 17.80
CA TYR A 492 4.81 -13.49 17.77
C TYR A 492 4.46 -13.85 16.33
N TYR A 493 4.81 -15.07 15.92
CA TYR A 493 4.45 -15.68 14.64
C TYR A 493 3.17 -16.51 14.81
N HIS A 494 2.11 -16.20 14.04
CA HIS A 494 0.88 -16.99 14.04
C HIS A 494 0.64 -17.60 12.65
N ARG A 495 0.76 -18.93 12.55
CA ARG A 495 0.34 -19.75 11.40
C ARG A 495 -0.97 -20.45 11.76
N GLU A 496 -2.03 -20.26 10.99
CA GLU A 496 -3.19 -21.15 11.06
C GLU A 496 -3.01 -22.31 10.09
N LYS A 497 -3.13 -23.52 10.63
CA LYS A 497 -3.25 -24.77 9.90
C LYS A 497 -4.69 -24.91 9.44
N GLU A 498 -4.96 -24.71 8.16
CA GLU A 498 -5.89 -25.54 7.41
C GLU A 498 -5.65 -25.33 5.92
N VAL A 499 -5.67 -26.44 5.19
CA VAL A 499 -5.29 -26.66 3.78
C VAL A 499 -3.80 -27.00 3.55
N SER A 500 -3.60 -28.21 3.01
CA SER A 500 -2.36 -28.86 2.54
C SER A 500 -1.44 -29.54 3.57
N ARG A 501 -1.74 -30.83 3.79
CA ARG A 501 -0.81 -31.84 4.32
C ARG A 501 0.32 -32.06 3.31
N ASN A 502 1.44 -31.33 3.44
CA ASN A 502 2.82 -31.76 3.08
C ASN A 502 3.90 -30.67 3.19
N CYS A 503 3.62 -29.50 3.75
CA CYS A 503 4.63 -28.44 3.84
C CYS A 503 5.59 -28.71 5.03
N LYS A 504 6.84 -29.10 4.72
CA LYS A 504 7.96 -29.18 5.68
C LYS A 504 8.05 -27.87 6.48
N ARG A 505 8.48 -27.98 7.74
CA ARG A 505 8.54 -26.93 8.76
C ARG A 505 9.07 -25.59 8.20
N THR A 506 8.26 -24.54 8.23
CA THR A 506 8.67 -23.14 8.03
C THR A 506 9.38 -22.58 9.27
N ASN A 507 10.34 -23.32 9.82
CA ASN A 507 11.37 -22.77 10.72
C ASN A 507 12.52 -22.13 9.91
N ASP A 508 12.49 -22.24 8.58
CA ASP A 508 13.45 -21.64 7.65
C ASP A 508 13.01 -20.22 7.24
N MET A 509 12.56 -19.39 8.19
CA MET A 509 12.55 -17.95 7.95
C MET A 509 13.98 -17.46 8.12
N LEU A 510 14.67 -17.34 6.98
CA LEU A 510 16.00 -16.74 6.76
C LEU A 510 16.97 -16.87 7.93
N ASP A 511 17.95 -17.75 7.79
CA ASP A 511 19.04 -17.82 8.76
C ASP A 511 19.80 -16.46 8.88
N GLU A 512 20.53 -16.30 10.00
CA GLU A 512 21.34 -15.10 10.24
C GLU A 512 22.28 -14.80 9.06
N GLY A 513 22.79 -15.85 8.40
CA GLY A 513 23.64 -15.73 7.22
C GLY A 513 22.96 -14.98 6.07
N THR A 514 21.72 -15.34 5.77
CA THR A 514 20.90 -14.73 4.72
C THR A 514 20.54 -13.28 5.07
N LEU A 515 20.14 -13.01 6.32
CA LEU A 515 19.89 -11.64 6.77
C LEU A 515 21.14 -10.77 6.69
N ARG A 516 22.30 -11.32 7.06
CA ARG A 516 23.59 -10.64 6.97
C ARG A 516 23.98 -10.38 5.51
N GLU A 517 23.73 -11.33 4.61
CA GLU A 517 23.94 -11.15 3.18
C GLU A 517 23.10 -9.99 2.63
N TRP A 518 21.80 -9.97 2.92
CA TRP A 518 20.90 -8.91 2.47
C TRP A 518 21.26 -7.54 3.07
N ALA A 519 21.60 -7.49 4.36
CA ALA A 519 22.06 -6.26 5.00
C ALA A 519 23.38 -5.76 4.37
N ASN A 520 24.30 -6.67 4.04
CA ASN A 520 25.53 -6.35 3.32
C ASN A 520 25.25 -5.85 1.91
N MET A 521 24.24 -6.39 1.20
CA MET A 521 23.84 -5.88 -0.10
C MET A 521 23.45 -4.39 0.02
N LEU A 522 22.54 -4.04 0.94
CA LEU A 522 22.16 -2.64 1.19
C LEU A 522 23.36 -1.74 1.54
N GLY A 523 24.26 -2.24 2.39
CA GLY A 523 25.45 -1.50 2.83
C GLY A 523 26.48 -1.20 1.73
N LYS A 524 26.43 -1.91 0.60
CA LYS A 524 27.35 -1.71 -0.53
C LYS A 524 26.83 -0.66 -1.53
N PHE A 525 25.54 -0.34 -1.54
CA PHE A 525 24.95 0.59 -2.52
C PHE A 525 25.26 2.09 -2.37
N PRO A 526 25.66 2.65 -1.21
CA PRO A 526 26.10 4.05 -1.14
C PRO A 526 27.26 4.37 -2.11
N ASP A 527 28.05 3.36 -2.49
CA ASP A 527 29.24 3.49 -3.34
C ASP A 527 29.15 2.70 -4.67
N LEU A 528 28.05 1.99 -4.95
CA LEU A 528 27.91 1.15 -6.14
C LEU A 528 27.10 1.81 -7.27
N LYS A 529 27.72 1.93 -8.45
CA LYS A 529 27.00 2.05 -9.71
C LYS A 529 26.14 0.77 -9.89
N LEU A 530 24.89 0.96 -10.33
CA LEU A 530 23.81 -0.05 -10.41
C LEU A 530 24.23 -1.45 -10.87
N HIS A 531 23.55 -2.47 -10.33
CA HIS A 531 23.78 -3.89 -10.61
C HIS A 531 23.70 -4.22 -12.13
N PRO A 532 24.59 -5.07 -12.68
CA PRO A 532 24.61 -5.38 -14.11
C PRO A 532 23.31 -5.94 -14.68
N GLU A 533 22.47 -6.60 -13.90
CA GLU A 533 21.18 -7.12 -14.39
C GLU A 533 20.13 -6.01 -14.66
N PHE A 534 20.34 -4.79 -14.18
CA PHE A 534 19.61 -3.62 -14.68
C PHE A 534 20.10 -3.14 -16.06
N MET A 535 21.23 -3.67 -16.55
CA MET A 535 21.81 -3.37 -17.85
C MET A 535 21.23 -4.22 -18.99
N ASP A 536 20.67 -5.40 -18.69
CA ASP A 536 20.27 -6.41 -19.69
C ASP A 536 18.77 -6.40 -20.09
N VAL A 537 18.05 -5.30 -19.83
CA VAL A 537 16.62 -5.14 -20.23
C VAL A 537 16.41 -4.03 -21.24
#